data_AF-A0A955JC11-F1
#
_entry.id   AF-A0A955JC11-F1
#
_cell.length_a   1.000
_cell.length_b   1.000
_cell.length_c   1.000
_cell.angle_alpha   90.00
_cell.angle_beta   90.00
_cell.angle_gamma   90.00
#
_symmetry.space_group_name_H-M   'P 1'
#
loop_
_entity.id
_entity.type
_entity.pdbx_description
1 polymer ?
#
loop_
_entity_poly.entity_id
_entity_poly.type
_entity_poly.pdbx_seq_one_letter_code
_entity_poly.pdbx_strand_id
1 'polypeptide(L)' 'MIEVTRKDGKESAENLIRRFNRRVQQSGLVLTVKSGQYFEKGLSKRERRNKAIIRTQRKALKLKKIKLGQK' A
#
# COMPACT_ATOMS: atom_id res chain seq x y z
N MET A 1 -11.01 14.80 -0.39
CA MET A 1 -11.30 14.79 1.05
C MET A 1 -11.77 13.38 1.42
N ILE A 2 -11.23 12.76 2.47
CA ILE A 2 -11.66 11.42 2.90
C ILE A 2 -12.62 11.62 4.05
N GLU A 3 -13.86 11.23 3.83
CA GLU A 3 -14.91 11.27 4.84
C GLU A 3 -15.49 9.88 5.07
N VAL A 4 -15.85 9.61 6.32
CA VAL A 4 -16.59 8.40 6.70
C VAL A 4 -17.72 8.85 7.61
N THR A 5 -18.94 8.72 7.12
CA THR A 5 -20.14 8.98 7.92
C THR A 5 -20.48 7.77 8.77
N ARG A 6 -21.12 8.00 9.92
CA ARG A 6 -21.69 6.93 10.75
C ARG A 6 -22.87 6.32 9.98
N LYS A 7 -22.91 4.99 9.86
CA LYS A 7 -23.94 4.30 9.07
C LYS A 7 -25.26 4.20 9.82
N ASP A 8 -25.21 3.80 11.09
CA ASP A 8 -26.37 3.61 11.95
C ASP A 8 -26.08 4.15 13.36
N GLY A 9 -27.12 4.51 14.10
CA GLY A 9 -27.01 4.97 15.50
C GLY A 9 -26.39 3.95 16.48
N LYS A 10 -26.19 2.70 16.04
CA LYS A 10 -25.62 1.60 16.83
C LYS A 10 -24.13 1.37 16.58
N GLU A 11 -23.48 2.14 15.71
CA GLU A 11 -22.03 1.99 15.47
C GLU A 11 -21.21 2.60 16.62
N SER A 12 -20.41 1.74 17.29
CA SER A 12 -19.39 2.19 18.25
C SER A 12 -18.37 3.14 17.60
N ALA A 13 -17.93 4.15 18.35
CA ALA A 13 -16.94 5.13 17.90
C ALA A 13 -15.64 4.49 17.40
N GLU A 14 -15.19 3.40 18.02
CA GLU A 14 -13.97 2.70 17.62
C GLU A 14 -14.06 2.08 16.22
N ASN A 15 -15.22 1.51 15.89
CA ASN A 15 -15.46 0.94 14.56
C ASN A 15 -15.44 2.02 13.47
N LEU A 16 -15.97 3.21 13.77
CA LEU A 16 -15.92 4.36 12.88
C LEU A 16 -14.47 4.79 12.60
N ILE A 17 -13.64 4.90 13.64
CA ILE A 17 -12.21 5.22 13.52
C ILE A 17 -11.48 4.16 12.70
N ARG A 18 -11.76 2.87 12.93
CA ARG A 18 -11.15 1.77 12.18
C ARG A 18 -11.47 1.85 10.68
N ARG A 19 -12.72 2.16 10.32
CA ARG A 19 -13.11 2.36 8.91
C ARG A 19 -12.40 3.56 8.30
N PHE A 20 -12.35 4.67 9.03
CA PHE A 20 -11.64 5.86 8.60
C PHE A 20 -10.16 5.54 8.32
N ASN A 21 -9.47 4.89 9.26
CA ASN A 21 -8.08 4.47 9.09
C ASN A 21 -7.90 3.54 7.88
N ARG A 22 -8.80 2.58 7.68
CA ARG A 22 -8.76 1.71 6.49
C ARG A 22 -8.93 2.51 5.20
N ARG A 23 -9.83 3.49 5.18
CA ARG A 23 -10.09 4.35 4.01
C ARG A 23 -8.91 5.28 3.70
N VAL A 24 -8.26 5.82 4.74
CA VAL A 24 -7.02 6.61 4.63
C VAL A 24 -5.86 5.76 4.12
N GLN A 25 -5.74 4.52 4.56
CA GLN A 25 -4.70 3.61 4.05
C GLN A 25 -4.95 3.22 2.59
N GLN A 26 -6.21 2.90 2.23
CA GLN A 26 -6.58 2.53 0.87
C GLN A 26 -6.44 3.67 -0.13
N SER A 27 -6.69 4.91 0.28
CA SER A 27 -6.56 6.08 -0.60
C SER A 27 -5.10 6.36 -0.97
N GLY A 28 -4.13 5.82 -0.24
CA GLY A 28 -2.70 6.05 -0.47
C GLY A 28 -2.25 7.50 -0.20
N LEU A 29 -3.12 8.36 0.33
CA LEU A 29 -2.86 9.80 0.49
C LEU A 29 -1.60 10.06 1.33
N VAL A 30 -1.39 9.30 2.40
CA VAL A 30 -0.19 9.38 3.25
C VAL A 30 1.08 9.06 2.44
N LEU A 31 1.02 8.06 1.55
CA LEU A 31 2.16 7.68 0.72
C LEU A 31 2.49 8.77 -0.30
N THR A 32 1.46 9.31 -0.96
CA THR A 32 1.60 10.39 -1.94
C THR A 32 2.23 11.63 -1.32
N VAL A 33 1.71 12.07 -0.17
CA VAL A 33 2.25 13.23 0.54
C VAL A 33 3.70 12.98 0.94
N LYS A 34 4.01 11.81 1.55
CA LYS A 34 5.38 11.46 1.92
C LYS A 34 6.34 11.43 0.73
N SER A 35 5.93 10.86 -0.41
CA SER A 35 6.76 10.84 -1.62
C SER A 35 6.98 12.22 -2.23
N GLY A 36 6.08 13.18 -1.97
CA GLY A 36 6.20 14.55 -2.46
C GLY A 36 6.88 15.52 -1.49
N GLN A 37 7.33 15.07 -0.32
CA GLN A 37 7.98 15.93 0.68
C GLN A 37 9.31 16.50 0.19
N TYR A 38 10.00 15.78 -0.68
CA TYR A 38 11.31 16.16 -1.22
C TYR A 38 11.35 15.91 -2.73
N PHE A 39 12.19 16.66 -3.43
CA PHE A 39 12.43 16.45 -4.85
C PHE A 39 13.22 15.16 -5.09
N GLU A 40 12.67 14.28 -5.93
CA GLU A 40 13.36 13.11 -6.45
C GLU A 40 13.48 13.21 -7.98
N LYS A 41 14.66 12.86 -8.52
CA LYS A 41 14.82 12.75 -9.98
C LYS A 41 13.95 11.61 -10.50
N GLY A 42 13.35 11.80 -11.68
CA GLY A 42 12.57 10.76 -12.34
C GLY A 42 13.40 9.50 -12.62
N LEU A 43 12.76 8.34 -12.56
CA LEU A 43 13.43 7.04 -12.74
C LEU A 43 14.05 6.90 -14.14
N SER A 44 15.34 6.57 -14.18
CA SER A 44 16.03 6.22 -15.42
C SER A 44 15.53 4.89 -15.99
N LYS A 45 15.80 4.65 -17.29
CA LYS A 45 15.45 3.38 -17.96
C LYS A 45 16.07 2.16 -17.25
N ARG A 46 17.31 2.28 -16.77
CA ARG A 46 18.04 1.20 -16.07
C ARG A 46 17.44 0.91 -14.71
N GLU A 47 17.15 1.93 -13.91
CA GLU A 47 16.53 1.76 -12.59
C GLU A 47 15.13 1.15 -12.69
N ARG A 48 14.34 1.58 -13.69
CA ARG A 48 13.03 1.00 -13.97
C ARG A 48 13.12 -0.50 -14.30
N ARG A 49 14.09 -0.89 -15.13
CA ARG A 49 14.36 -2.29 -15.48
C ARG A 49 14.77 -3.10 -14.24
N ASN A 50 15.71 -2.59 -13.44
CA ASN A 50 16.17 -3.26 -12.22
C ASN A 50 15.03 -3.47 -11.22
N LYS A 51 14.18 -2.45 -11.00
CA LYS A 51 12.98 -2.59 -10.15
C LYS A 51 12.03 -3.69 -10.67
N ALA A 52 11.85 -3.80 -11.99
CA ALA A 52 11.02 -4.85 -12.58
C ALA A 52 11.62 -6.26 -12.36
N ILE A 53 12.94 -6.43 -12.59
CA ILE A 53 13.65 -7.70 -12.35
C ILE A 53 13.54 -8.12 -10.88
N ILE A 54 13.72 -7.20 -9.93
CA ILE A 54 13.60 -7.51 -8.50
C ILE A 54 12.16 -7.95 -8.16
N ARG A 55 11.14 -7.33 -8.76
CA ARG A 55 9.73 -7.73 -8.56
C ARG A 55 9.47 -9.14 -9.07
N THR A 56 9.99 -9.51 -10.25
CA THR A 56 9.82 -10.86 -10.80
C THR A 56 10.56 -11.91 -9.97
N GLN A 57 11.79 -11.62 -9.53
CA GLN A 57 12.56 -12.48 -8.63
C GLN A 57 11.82 -12.71 -7.32
N ARG A 58 11.30 -11.66 -6.67
CA ARG A 58 10.52 -11.79 -5.43
C ARG A 58 9.25 -12.62 -5.63
N LYS A 59 8.56 -12.46 -6.77
CA LYS A 59 7.38 -13.28 -7.11
C LYS A 59 7.75 -14.75 -7.27
N ALA A 60 8.84 -15.05 -7.97
CA ALA A 60 9.34 -16.41 -8.15
C ALA A 60 9.76 -17.06 -6.83
N LEU A 61 10.49 -16.33 -5.97
CA LEU A 61 10.88 -16.79 -4.64
C LEU A 61 9.66 -17.09 -3.77
N LYS A 62 8.64 -16.21 -3.77
CA LYS A 62 7.38 -16.44 -3.06
C LYS A 62 6.69 -17.72 -3.54
N LEU A 63 6.59 -17.92 -4.86
CA LEU A 63 5.98 -19.12 -5.44
C LEU A 63 6.74 -20.39 -5.06
N LYS A 64 8.08 -20.35 -5.10
CA LYS A 64 8.93 -21.48 -4.70
C LYS A 64 8.72 -21.85 -3.24
N LYS A 65 8.67 -20.86 -2.33
CA LYS A 65 8.39 -21.08 -0.90
C LYS A 65 7.04 -21.76 -0.67
N ILE A 66 5.99 -21.24 -1.31
CA ILE A 66 4.65 -21.85 -1.27
C ILE A 66 4.68 -23.30 -1.75
N LYS A 67 5.38 -23.58 -2.86
CA LYS A 67 5.50 -24.93 -3.42
C LYS A 67 6.27 -25.90 -2.51
N LEU A 68 7.19 -25.39 -1.71
CA LEU A 68 7.95 -26.15 -0.70
C LEU A 68 7.23 -26.26 0.65
N GLY A 69 6.00 -25.75 0.78
CA GLY A 69 5.27 -25.72 2.06
C GLY A 69 5.90 -24.80 3.11
N GLN A 70 6.85 -23.97 2.72
CA GLN A 70 7.53 -23.02 3.59
C GLN A 70 6.72 -21.71 3.60
N LYS A 71 6.34 -21.26 4.80
CA LYS A 71 5.66 -19.96 4.99
C LYS A 71 6.60 -18.78 4.69
#